data_AF-A0A957J4Y1-F1
#
_entry.id   AF-A0A957J4Y1-F1
#
_cell.length_a   1.000
_cell.length_b   1.000
_cell.length_c   1.000
_cell.angle_alpha   90.00
_cell.angle_beta   90.00
_cell.angle_gamma   90.00
#
_symmetry.space_group_name_H-M   'P 1'
#
loop_
_entity.id
_entity.type
_entity.pdbx_description
1 polymer ?
#
loop_
_entity_poly.entity_id
_entity_poly.type
_entity_poly.pdbx_seq_one_letter_code
_entity_poly.pdbx_strand_id
1 'polypeptide(L)'
;HLILGKPTYWPLAAAANKQGRVAGVNAAGGQAHFGGIVGTAVVKAFDLTIAHTGLTEKYALAAGFNADSVTIEASSRAHYMPGHMPLHVKLVFEKGSQRLLGAQMVGKDGVAKRIDVIAAALHAGWTVDDLTELDLSYAPPFAPVWDPILVAANVAKR
;
A
#
# COMPACT_ATOMS: atom_id res chain seq x y z
N HIS A 1 -14.86 -1.92 -2.33
CA HIS A 1 -13.39 -1.89 -2.45
C HIS A 1 -13.04 -0.98 -3.62
N LEU A 2 -12.22 0.04 -3.42
CA LEU A 2 -12.00 1.08 -4.44
C LEU A 2 -11.36 0.52 -5.72
N ILE A 3 -10.40 -0.39 -5.59
CA ILE A 3 -9.75 -1.01 -6.77
C ILE A 3 -10.70 -1.93 -7.54
N LEU A 4 -11.43 -2.82 -6.85
CA LEU A 4 -12.35 -3.77 -7.51
C LEU A 4 -13.65 -3.14 -8.01
N GLY A 5 -13.97 -1.91 -7.62
CA GLY A 5 -15.24 -1.26 -7.97
C GLY A 5 -16.50 -1.95 -7.43
N LYS A 6 -16.37 -2.92 -6.52
CA LYS A 6 -17.50 -3.73 -6.01
C LYS A 6 -17.53 -3.83 -4.47
N PRO A 7 -18.69 -4.14 -3.87
CA PRO A 7 -18.79 -4.46 -2.45
C PRO A 7 -17.85 -5.60 -2.07
N THR A 8 -17.31 -5.55 -0.85
CA THR A 8 -16.42 -6.58 -0.32
C THR A 8 -16.61 -6.70 1.18
N TYR A 9 -16.25 -7.85 1.73
CA TYR A 9 -16.21 -8.09 3.17
C TYR A 9 -14.77 -8.00 3.66
N TRP A 10 -14.46 -6.96 4.43
CA TRP A 10 -13.12 -6.69 4.95
C TRP A 10 -13.20 -6.20 6.41
N PRO A 11 -13.39 -7.12 7.38
CA PRO A 11 -13.77 -6.78 8.74
C PRO A 11 -12.57 -6.28 9.57
N LEU A 12 -12.20 -5.00 9.40
CA LEU A 12 -11.14 -4.35 10.16
C LEU A 12 -11.65 -3.16 10.98
N ALA A 13 -11.03 -2.95 12.15
CA ALA A 13 -11.42 -1.93 13.11
C ALA A 13 -11.47 -0.51 12.54
N ALA A 14 -10.52 -0.13 11.68
CA ALA A 14 -10.48 1.20 11.07
C ALA A 14 -11.70 1.46 10.15
N ALA A 15 -12.10 0.46 9.36
CA ALA A 15 -13.28 0.55 8.52
C ALA A 15 -14.55 0.61 9.38
N ALA A 16 -14.65 -0.25 10.40
CA ALA A 16 -15.79 -0.27 11.31
C ALA A 16 -16.01 1.08 12.02
N ASN A 17 -14.95 1.71 12.54
CA ASN A 17 -15.06 3.02 13.20
C ASN A 17 -15.52 4.12 12.22
N LYS A 18 -14.96 4.16 11.01
CA LYS A 18 -15.35 5.13 9.99
C LYS A 18 -16.79 4.93 9.54
N GLN A 19 -17.21 3.69 9.31
CA GLN A 19 -18.58 3.35 8.94
C GLN A 19 -19.57 3.68 10.06
N GLY A 20 -19.22 3.40 11.32
CA GLY A 20 -20.03 3.75 12.49
C GLY A 20 -20.24 5.26 12.61
N ARG A 21 -19.18 6.06 12.42
CA ARG A 21 -19.28 7.53 12.37
C ARG A 21 -20.21 8.00 11.26
N VAL A 22 -20.05 7.48 10.05
CA VAL A 22 -20.91 7.82 8.91
C VAL A 22 -22.37 7.46 9.19
N ALA A 23 -22.64 6.28 9.73
CA ALA A 23 -23.98 5.85 10.11
C ALA A 23 -24.60 6.77 11.17
N GLY A 24 -23.84 7.13 12.22
CA GLY A 24 -24.30 8.04 13.26
C GLY A 24 -24.62 9.45 12.75
N VAL A 25 -23.75 10.01 11.90
CA VAL A 25 -23.99 11.33 11.28
C VAL A 25 -25.27 11.32 10.44
N ASN A 26 -25.45 10.28 9.61
CA ASN A 26 -26.63 10.18 8.76
C ASN A 26 -27.91 9.92 9.57
N ALA A 27 -27.84 9.12 10.63
CA ALA A 27 -28.99 8.90 11.53
C ALA A 27 -29.42 10.18 12.26
N ALA A 28 -28.49 11.09 12.55
CA ALA A 28 -28.75 12.39 13.17
C ALA A 28 -29.22 13.48 12.17
N GLY A 29 -29.46 13.14 10.90
CA GLY A 29 -29.91 14.09 9.87
C GLY A 29 -28.79 14.84 9.14
N GLY A 30 -27.53 14.49 9.37
CA GLY A 30 -26.40 15.00 8.59
C GLY A 30 -26.22 14.28 7.24
N GLN A 31 -25.22 14.71 6.48
CA GLN A 31 -24.81 14.06 5.22
C GLN A 31 -23.33 13.64 5.29
N ALA A 32 -23.07 12.34 5.39
CA ALA A 32 -21.74 11.76 5.38
C ALA A 32 -21.65 10.56 4.44
N HIS A 33 -20.51 10.44 3.77
CA HIS A 33 -20.20 9.34 2.86
C HIS A 33 -18.95 8.58 3.35
N PHE A 34 -19.01 7.25 3.31
CA PHE A 34 -17.85 6.42 3.58
C PHE A 34 -16.98 6.27 2.33
N GLY A 35 -15.79 6.89 2.31
CA GLY A 35 -14.85 6.90 1.18
C GLY A 35 -14.31 5.55 0.69
N GLY A 36 -14.85 4.43 1.18
CA GLY A 36 -14.44 3.09 0.81
C GLY A 36 -13.14 2.64 1.49
N ILE A 37 -12.65 1.49 1.02
CA ILE A 37 -11.40 0.88 1.47
C ILE A 37 -10.61 0.36 0.29
N VAL A 38 -9.30 0.23 0.49
CA VAL A 38 -8.38 -0.45 -0.42
C VAL A 38 -7.84 -1.76 0.16
N GLY A 39 -8.39 -2.25 1.27
CA GLY A 39 -8.00 -3.55 1.84
C GLY A 39 -6.64 -3.55 2.56
N THR A 40 -6.27 -2.43 3.20
CA THR A 40 -5.02 -2.31 3.97
C THR A 40 -5.07 -3.16 5.24
N ALA A 41 -4.03 -3.94 5.49
CA ALA A 41 -3.82 -4.66 6.75
C ALA A 41 -2.33 -4.77 7.07
N VAL A 42 -2.01 -4.82 8.36
CA VAL A 42 -0.67 -5.04 8.89
C VAL A 42 -0.73 -5.99 10.08
N VAL A 43 0.23 -6.90 10.17
CA VAL A 43 0.39 -7.83 11.29
C VAL A 43 1.87 -7.95 11.66
N LYS A 44 2.13 -8.16 12.94
CA LYS A 44 3.45 -8.51 13.45
C LYS A 44 3.45 -9.97 13.90
N ALA A 45 4.36 -10.75 13.36
CA ALA A 45 4.62 -12.13 13.75
C ALA A 45 6.07 -12.22 14.21
N PHE A 46 6.28 -12.41 15.52
CA PHE A 46 7.60 -12.25 16.15
C PHE A 46 8.20 -10.88 15.80
N ASP A 47 9.39 -10.84 15.23
CA ASP A 47 10.05 -9.60 14.80
C ASP A 47 9.69 -9.17 13.37
N LEU A 48 8.89 -9.97 12.66
CA LEU A 48 8.56 -9.72 11.27
C LEU A 48 7.26 -8.93 11.17
N THR A 49 7.30 -7.80 10.47
CA THR A 49 6.09 -7.06 10.08
C THR A 49 5.70 -7.48 8.68
N ILE A 50 4.46 -7.89 8.49
CA ILE A 50 3.86 -8.26 7.21
C ILE A 50 2.71 -7.30 6.97
N ALA A 51 2.67 -6.66 5.80
CA ALA A 51 1.59 -5.76 5.45
C ALA A 51 1.18 -5.92 3.99
N HIS A 52 -0.07 -5.59 3.71
CA HIS A 52 -0.56 -5.48 2.34
C HIS A 52 -1.62 -4.39 2.23
N THR A 53 -1.83 -3.92 1.00
CA THR A 53 -2.89 -2.99 0.63
C THR A 53 -3.21 -3.17 -0.85
N GLY A 54 -4.45 -2.96 -1.25
CA GLY A 54 -4.92 -3.27 -2.60
C GLY A 54 -4.99 -4.77 -2.89
N LEU A 55 -4.83 -5.11 -4.16
CA LEU A 55 -4.95 -6.47 -4.67
C LEU A 55 -3.58 -7.15 -4.74
N THR A 56 -3.55 -8.44 -4.42
CA THR A 56 -2.43 -9.27 -4.85
C THR A 56 -2.55 -9.53 -6.35
N GLU A 57 -1.44 -9.81 -7.02
CA GLU A 57 -1.40 -10.23 -8.43
C GLU A 57 -2.42 -11.35 -8.73
N LYS A 58 -2.46 -12.41 -7.90
CA LYS A 58 -3.42 -13.51 -8.04
C LYS A 58 -4.87 -13.01 -8.02
N TYR A 59 -5.22 -12.13 -7.09
CA TYR A 59 -6.58 -11.58 -6.98
C TYR A 59 -6.90 -10.60 -8.10
N ALA A 60 -5.91 -9.83 -8.57
CA ALA A 60 -6.08 -8.91 -9.69
C ALA A 60 -6.35 -9.67 -11.00
N LEU A 61 -5.55 -10.70 -11.31
CA LEU A 61 -5.77 -11.57 -12.46
C LEU A 61 -7.14 -12.26 -12.38
N ALA A 62 -7.51 -12.82 -11.21
CA ALA A 62 -8.82 -13.44 -11.01
C ALA A 62 -10.00 -12.46 -11.11
N ALA A 63 -9.76 -11.16 -10.88
CA ALA A 63 -10.75 -10.11 -11.04
C ALA A 63 -10.81 -9.54 -12.48
N GLY A 64 -10.01 -10.06 -13.41
CA GLY A 64 -10.02 -9.68 -14.83
C GLY A 64 -9.10 -8.51 -15.19
N PHE A 65 -8.24 -8.06 -14.28
CA PHE A 65 -7.22 -7.05 -14.60
C PHE A 65 -6.09 -7.67 -15.44
N ASN A 66 -5.55 -6.91 -16.38
CA ASN A 66 -4.30 -7.26 -17.07
C ASN A 66 -3.09 -6.96 -16.17
N ALA A 67 -3.03 -7.62 -15.02
CA ALA A 67 -2.08 -7.32 -13.96
C ALA A 67 -0.68 -7.91 -14.21
N ASP A 68 0.33 -7.24 -13.67
CA ASP A 68 1.69 -7.73 -13.50
C ASP A 68 2.23 -7.26 -12.15
N SER A 69 3.41 -7.75 -11.76
CA SER A 69 4.03 -7.35 -10.51
C SER A 69 5.55 -7.40 -10.54
N VAL A 70 6.16 -6.52 -9.75
CA VAL A 70 7.60 -6.57 -9.46
C VAL A 70 7.81 -6.85 -7.99
N THR A 71 8.87 -7.59 -7.68
CA THR A 71 9.32 -7.82 -6.30
C THR A 71 10.77 -7.41 -6.19
N ILE A 72 11.08 -6.59 -5.19
CA ILE A 72 12.44 -6.16 -4.89
C ILE A 72 12.79 -6.46 -3.44
N GLU A 73 14.08 -6.55 -3.19
CA GLU A 73 14.66 -6.47 -1.86
C GLU A 73 15.41 -5.13 -1.75
N ALA A 74 15.19 -4.41 -0.66
CA ALA A 74 15.84 -3.14 -0.37
C ALA A 74 16.18 -3.02 1.12
N SER A 75 17.07 -2.10 1.47
CA SER A 75 17.41 -1.81 2.87
C SER A 75 16.35 -0.89 3.51
N SER A 76 15.96 -1.19 4.75
CA SER A 76 14.98 -0.38 5.50
C SER A 76 15.50 1.03 5.88
N ARG A 77 16.83 1.16 5.99
CA ARG A 77 17.59 2.37 6.36
C ARG A 77 18.79 2.55 5.42
N ALA A 78 19.52 3.65 5.53
CA ALA A 78 20.81 3.76 4.86
C ALA A 78 21.76 2.62 5.29
N HIS A 79 22.53 2.06 4.35
CA HIS A 79 23.33 0.85 4.57
C HIS A 79 24.40 1.00 5.68
N TYR A 80 24.90 2.21 5.90
CA TYR A 80 25.87 2.52 6.95
C TYR A 80 25.22 2.72 8.33
N MET A 81 23.89 2.70 8.43
CA MET A 81 23.20 2.88 9.70
C MET A 81 23.09 1.57 10.49
N PRO A 82 23.29 1.61 11.82
CA PRO A 82 22.98 0.50 12.69
C PRO A 82 21.51 0.05 12.57
N GLY A 83 21.31 -1.27 12.54
CA GLY A 83 19.99 -1.88 12.49
C GLY A 83 19.27 -1.77 11.14
N HIS A 84 19.99 -1.45 10.05
CA HIS A 84 19.44 -1.64 8.72
C HIS A 84 19.10 -3.13 8.51
N MET A 85 17.95 -3.39 7.92
CA MET A 85 17.44 -4.75 7.71
C MET A 85 16.88 -4.86 6.29
N PRO A 86 16.87 -6.07 5.70
CA PRO A 86 16.19 -6.29 4.44
C PRO A 86 14.69 -6.08 4.58
N LEU A 87 14.12 -5.43 3.58
CA LEU A 87 12.71 -5.17 3.38
C LEU A 87 12.36 -5.63 1.97
N HIS A 88 11.37 -6.51 1.86
CA HIS A 88 10.85 -6.94 0.56
C HIS A 88 9.62 -6.13 0.23
N VAL A 89 9.55 -5.65 -1.01
CA VAL A 89 8.42 -4.89 -1.54
C VAL A 89 7.95 -5.57 -2.81
N LYS A 90 6.66 -5.94 -2.85
CA LYS A 90 5.96 -6.36 -4.06
C LYS A 90 4.97 -5.27 -4.44
N LEU A 91 5.06 -4.75 -5.66
CA LEU A 91 4.06 -3.85 -6.26
C LEU A 91 3.30 -4.59 -7.35
N VAL A 92 1.98 -4.40 -7.38
CA VAL A 92 1.06 -4.97 -8.36
C VAL A 92 0.41 -3.82 -9.13
N PHE A 93 0.45 -3.90 -10.46
CA PHE A 93 -0.03 -2.83 -11.34
C PHE A 93 -0.67 -3.42 -12.60
N GLU A 94 -1.45 -2.59 -13.29
CA GLU A 94 -2.07 -2.95 -14.57
C GLU A 94 -1.13 -2.63 -15.73
N LYS A 95 -0.89 -3.61 -16.61
CA LYS A 95 -0.07 -3.42 -17.81
C LYS A 95 -0.75 -2.45 -18.78
N GLY A 96 0.05 -1.57 -19.38
CA GLY A 96 -0.42 -0.54 -20.32
C GLY A 96 -0.82 0.75 -19.61
N SER A 97 -1.78 0.71 -18.69
CA SER A 97 -2.23 1.90 -17.95
C SER A 97 -1.30 2.31 -16.80
N GLN A 98 -0.44 1.39 -16.34
CA GLN A 98 0.40 1.53 -15.15
C GLN A 98 -0.40 1.82 -13.87
N ARG A 99 -1.72 1.60 -13.87
CA ARG A 99 -2.55 1.83 -12.70
C ARG A 99 -2.08 0.96 -11.55
N LEU A 100 -1.86 1.57 -10.37
CA LEU A 100 -1.50 0.84 -9.18
C LEU A 100 -2.69 0.01 -8.69
N LEU A 101 -2.48 -1.29 -8.47
CA LEU A 101 -3.52 -2.22 -8.04
C LEU A 101 -3.33 -2.70 -6.61
N GLY A 102 -2.09 -2.80 -6.14
CA GLY A 102 -1.79 -3.18 -4.77
C GLY A 102 -0.30 -3.26 -4.45
N ALA A 103 -0.01 -3.55 -3.20
CA ALA A 103 1.32 -3.84 -2.72
C ALA A 103 1.30 -4.81 -1.53
N GLN A 104 2.41 -5.53 -1.38
CA GLN A 104 2.72 -6.34 -0.22
C GLN A 104 4.14 -6.03 0.25
N MET A 105 4.35 -6.02 1.56
CA MET A 105 5.65 -5.75 2.13
C MET A 105 5.92 -6.67 3.32
N VAL A 106 7.17 -7.10 3.43
CA VAL A 106 7.61 -7.87 4.59
C VAL A 106 9.03 -7.47 5.01
N GLY A 107 9.24 -7.29 6.30
CA GLY A 107 10.52 -6.88 6.86
C GLY A 107 10.45 -6.64 8.36
N LYS A 108 11.62 -6.52 8.99
CA LYS A 108 11.72 -6.26 10.44
C LYS A 108 11.61 -4.77 10.80
N ASP A 109 11.82 -3.88 9.83
CA ASP A 109 11.89 -2.43 10.05
C ASP A 109 11.27 -1.68 8.86
N GLY A 110 10.50 -0.63 9.17
CA GLY A 110 10.00 0.32 8.18
C GLY A 110 8.85 -0.12 7.26
N VAL A 111 8.23 -1.29 7.48
CA VAL A 111 7.09 -1.79 6.68
C VAL A 111 5.84 -0.91 6.81
N ALA A 112 5.40 -0.64 8.05
CA ALA A 112 4.12 0.04 8.31
C ALA A 112 4.08 1.47 7.75
N LYS A 113 5.18 2.22 7.86
CA LYS A 113 5.31 3.57 7.26
C LYS A 113 5.02 3.53 5.75
N ARG A 114 5.57 2.54 5.06
CA ARG A 114 5.57 2.46 3.59
C ARG A 114 4.26 1.92 3.03
N ILE A 115 3.64 0.96 3.71
CA ILE A 115 2.37 0.42 3.24
C ILE A 115 1.24 1.46 3.28
N ASP A 116 1.28 2.38 4.24
CA ASP A 116 0.29 3.47 4.36
C ASP A 116 0.42 4.49 3.21
N VAL A 117 1.64 4.73 2.70
CA VAL A 117 1.84 5.57 1.50
C VAL A 117 1.19 4.91 0.28
N ILE A 118 1.39 3.60 0.09
CA ILE A 118 0.73 2.88 -1.01
C ILE A 118 -0.79 2.88 -0.81
N ALA A 119 -1.28 2.74 0.41
CA ALA A 119 -2.72 2.82 0.69
C ALA A 119 -3.31 4.19 0.28
N ALA A 120 -2.60 5.28 0.57
CA ALA A 120 -2.98 6.62 0.13
C ALA A 120 -2.97 6.75 -1.41
N ALA A 121 -1.92 6.25 -2.07
CA ALA A 121 -1.82 6.23 -3.54
C ALA A 121 -2.97 5.46 -4.21
N LEU A 122 -3.34 4.30 -3.66
CA LEU A 122 -4.48 3.50 -4.12
C LEU A 122 -5.81 4.23 -3.94
N HIS A 123 -5.98 4.96 -2.84
CA HIS A 123 -7.15 5.81 -2.62
C HIS A 123 -7.22 6.98 -3.62
N ALA A 124 -6.06 7.51 -4.03
CA ALA A 124 -5.95 8.58 -5.02
C ALA A 124 -6.06 8.08 -6.48
N GLY A 125 -6.09 6.77 -6.70
CA GLY A 125 -6.19 6.18 -8.05
C GLY A 125 -4.92 6.35 -8.88
N TRP A 126 -3.77 6.46 -8.22
CA TRP A 126 -2.48 6.72 -8.85
C TRP A 126 -1.95 5.58 -9.71
N THR A 127 -1.09 5.93 -10.65
CA THR A 127 -0.24 5.03 -11.42
C THR A 127 1.07 4.74 -10.69
N VAL A 128 1.83 3.78 -11.19
CA VAL A 128 3.23 3.55 -10.80
C VAL A 128 4.09 4.78 -11.09
N ASP A 129 3.75 5.55 -12.13
CA ASP A 129 4.50 6.74 -12.51
C ASP A 129 4.29 7.86 -11.50
N ASP A 130 3.06 8.06 -11.02
CA ASP A 130 2.78 9.03 -9.96
C ASP A 130 3.54 8.71 -8.67
N LEU A 131 3.75 7.41 -8.37
CA LEU A 131 4.55 6.99 -7.21
C LEU A 131 6.01 7.45 -7.31
N THR A 132 6.61 7.50 -8.51
CA THR A 132 8.03 7.89 -8.63
C THR A 132 8.29 9.37 -8.34
N GLU A 133 7.25 10.20 -8.45
CA GLU A 133 7.32 11.65 -8.25
C GLU A 133 7.11 12.06 -6.78
N LEU A 134 6.92 11.10 -5.88
CA LEU A 134 6.68 11.39 -4.46
C LEU A 134 7.92 11.95 -3.75
N ASP A 135 7.76 13.11 -3.12
CA ASP A 135 8.74 13.68 -2.18
C ASP A 135 8.62 13.01 -0.79
N LEU A 136 9.27 11.85 -0.64
CA LEU A 136 9.24 11.08 0.60
C LEU A 136 10.31 11.54 1.58
N SER A 137 9.90 11.70 2.84
CA SER A 137 10.81 11.97 3.95
C SER A 137 12.01 11.02 4.01
N TYR A 138 13.20 11.63 4.08
CA TYR A 138 14.48 10.94 4.18
C TYR A 138 15.29 11.46 5.36
N ALA A 139 15.80 10.53 6.16
CA ALA A 139 17.03 10.70 6.91
C ALA A 139 17.67 9.31 7.09
N PRO A 140 19.00 9.21 7.18
CA PRO A 140 19.69 7.92 7.21
C PRO A 140 19.11 6.89 8.20
N PRO A 141 18.71 7.24 9.44
CA PRO A 141 18.14 6.29 10.39
C PRO A 141 16.76 5.73 10.03
N PHE A 142 16.06 6.31 9.05
CA PHE A 142 14.67 5.96 8.73
C PHE A 142 14.46 5.46 7.30
N ALA A 143 15.33 5.85 6.36
CA ALA A 143 15.24 5.41 4.97
C ALA A 143 16.61 5.53 4.28
N PRO A 144 16.89 4.70 3.26
CA PRO A 144 17.90 5.02 2.25
C PRO A 144 17.47 6.24 1.42
N VAL A 145 18.41 6.84 0.66
CA VAL A 145 18.14 8.01 -0.21
C VAL A 145 16.99 7.75 -1.18
N TRP A 146 17.00 6.56 -1.80
CA TRP A 146 15.89 6.08 -2.61
C TRP A 146 15.03 5.16 -1.77
N ASP A 147 13.88 5.66 -1.30
CA ASP A 147 12.98 4.84 -0.49
C ASP A 147 12.61 3.54 -1.24
N PRO A 148 12.57 2.38 -0.55
CA PRO A 148 12.19 1.10 -1.13
C PRO A 148 10.96 1.14 -2.05
N ILE A 149 9.93 1.94 -1.73
CA ILE A 149 8.73 1.99 -2.59
C ILE A 149 8.97 2.75 -3.90
N LEU A 150 9.87 3.74 -3.91
CA LEU A 150 10.27 4.47 -5.13
C LEU A 150 11.16 3.58 -6.01
N VAL A 151 12.05 2.80 -5.40
CA VAL A 151 12.86 1.81 -6.13
C VAL A 151 11.95 0.77 -6.79
N ALA A 152 10.95 0.25 -6.06
CA ALA A 152 10.00 -0.71 -6.60
C ALA A 152 9.21 -0.12 -7.78
N ALA A 153 8.75 1.13 -7.65
CA ALA A 153 8.04 1.82 -8.73
C ALA A 153 8.92 2.02 -9.98
N ASN A 154 10.19 2.42 -9.80
CA ASN A 154 11.15 2.55 -10.90
C ASN A 154 11.46 1.22 -11.61
N VAL A 155 11.41 0.10 -10.90
CA VAL A 155 11.55 -1.24 -11.49
C VAL A 155 10.29 -1.64 -12.27
N ALA A 156 9.10 -1.27 -11.77
CA ALA A 156 7.82 -1.54 -12.44
C ALA A 156 7.60 -0.72 -13.73
N LYS A 157 8.22 0.47 -13.85
CA LYS A 157 8.17 1.32 -15.06
C LYS A 157 8.74 0.68 -16.34
N ARG A 158 9.45 -0.45 -16.23
CA ARG A 158 10.28 -1.03 -17.32
C ARG A 158 9.50 -1.97 -18.23
#